data_AF-A0A1V4LWF4-F1
#
_entry.id   AF-A0A1V4LWF4-F1
#
_cell.length_a   1.000
_cell.length_b   1.000
_cell.length_c   1.000
_cell.angle_alpha   90.00
_cell.angle_beta   90.00
_cell.angle_gamma   90.00
#
_symmetry.space_group_name_H-M   'P 1'
#
loop_
_entity.id
_entity.type
_entity.pdbx_description
1 polymer ?
#
loop_
_entity_poly.entity_id
_entity_poly.type
_entity_poly.pdbx_seq_one_letter_code
_entity_poly.pdbx_strand_id
1 'polypeptide(L)'
;MSFAAIRLIGFILGIFLITLAVSMAIPMITLVIYGRSDDLSAFLWSSLITFVCGLLMIVRGRPDTGQLRPRDMYLLTTASWVVVCMFAALPMVFISDISYTDAFFETMSGITTTGSTVLTGLDSASPGLLIWRSMLHWLGGIGFIGMAVAILPLLRVGGMRLFQTESSDWSDKVTPRSHMAAKYILVLYLGLTGIGALALWLVGMTPFEAVNHAMSLISTGGFSTSDASLGHWTQPAIHWVATAIMILGSLPFTLYVASLRGDRLALIKDHQVRGFIGFLLVTSLAVGTWLCFHSDYGWWDAFRIVAVNVTSVVTTTGIAVGDYTLWGSFAVLLFFYLTFVGGCSGSTAGGLKIFRFQVAGALLVSSLKQLIHPRAVIQKKYNGHPIDEEILRSLLTFSFFFTITIAAIALGLALIGLDWTTALSGAATAVCNVGPGLGAIIGPAGNFSSLPDAAKWLLTVGMLLGRLEILTVLVLVTPVFWRY
;
A
#
# COMPACT_ATOMS: atom_id res chain seq x y z
N MET A 1 22.94 -17.96 -10.44
CA MET A 1 23.17 -17.03 -9.28
C MET A 1 24.37 -17.49 -8.46
N SER A 2 25.21 -16.59 -7.93
CA SER A 2 26.40 -16.99 -7.15
C SER A 2 26.05 -17.31 -5.70
N PHE A 3 26.78 -18.24 -5.08
CA PHE A 3 26.61 -18.57 -3.65
C PHE A 3 26.82 -17.34 -2.75
N ALA A 4 27.76 -16.45 -3.10
CA ALA A 4 28.00 -15.21 -2.37
C ALA A 4 26.78 -14.26 -2.39
N ALA A 5 26.03 -14.21 -3.51
CA ALA A 5 24.81 -13.40 -3.60
C ALA A 5 23.69 -13.98 -2.73
N ILE A 6 23.47 -15.30 -2.77
CA ILE A 6 22.48 -15.98 -1.92
C ILE A 6 22.81 -15.77 -0.43
N ARG A 7 24.10 -15.86 -0.06
CA ARG A 7 24.55 -15.57 1.31
C ARG A 7 24.29 -14.12 1.72
N LEU A 8 24.51 -13.17 0.81
CA LEU A 8 24.22 -11.75 1.08
C LEU A 8 22.72 -11.49 1.25
N ILE A 9 21.87 -12.14 0.43
CA ILE A 9 20.41 -12.08 0.57
C ILE A 9 20.00 -12.63 1.93
N GLY A 10 20.49 -13.83 2.30
CA GLY A 10 20.21 -14.42 3.62
C GLY A 10 20.64 -13.51 4.77
N PHE A 11 21.82 -12.88 4.68
CA PHE A 11 22.30 -11.93 5.67
C PHE A 11 21.35 -10.72 5.83
N ILE A 12 20.85 -10.15 4.73
CA ILE A 12 19.91 -9.01 4.77
C ILE A 12 18.55 -9.45 5.34
N LEU A 13 18.05 -10.63 4.93
CA LEU A 13 16.82 -11.21 5.50
C LEU A 13 16.96 -11.44 7.01
N GLY A 14 18.12 -11.90 7.48
CA GLY A 14 18.40 -12.05 8.90
C GLY A 14 18.32 -10.72 9.67
N ILE A 15 18.81 -9.62 9.10
CA ILE A 15 18.66 -8.27 9.68
C ILE A 15 17.18 -7.87 9.76
N PHE A 16 16.39 -8.14 8.72
CA PHE A 16 14.95 -7.85 8.75
C PHE A 16 14.21 -8.66 9.81
N LEU A 17 14.55 -9.95 9.99
CA LEU A 17 13.98 -10.77 11.05
C LEU A 17 14.37 -10.27 12.45
N ILE A 18 15.62 -9.90 12.67
CA ILE A 18 16.04 -9.31 13.95
C ILE A 18 15.28 -8.01 14.23
N THR A 19 15.14 -7.16 13.22
CA THR A 19 14.38 -5.90 13.35
C THR A 19 12.92 -6.16 13.67
N LEU A 20 12.30 -7.16 13.01
CA LEU A 20 10.94 -7.59 13.27
C LEU A 20 10.79 -8.13 14.70
N ALA A 21 11.70 -8.98 15.15
CA ALA A 21 11.70 -9.53 16.51
C ALA A 21 11.80 -8.44 17.58
N VAL A 22 12.66 -7.43 17.38
CA VAL A 22 12.77 -6.27 18.26
C VAL A 22 11.49 -5.43 18.22
N SER A 23 10.86 -5.28 17.06
CA SER A 23 9.60 -4.52 16.95
C SER A 23 8.45 -5.15 17.74
N MET A 24 8.44 -6.48 17.93
CA MET A 24 7.46 -7.17 18.79
C MET A 24 7.57 -6.78 20.27
N ALA A 25 8.62 -6.05 20.69
CA ALA A 25 8.67 -5.45 22.03
C ALA A 25 7.58 -4.39 22.24
N ILE A 26 7.16 -3.69 21.19
CA ILE A 26 6.12 -2.65 21.29
C ILE A 26 4.78 -3.25 21.75
N PRO A 27 4.19 -4.28 21.08
CA PRO A 27 2.97 -4.91 21.59
C PRO A 27 3.16 -5.52 22.97
N MET A 28 4.32 -6.10 23.31
CA MET A 28 4.59 -6.60 24.68
C MET A 28 4.49 -5.49 25.73
N ILE A 29 5.10 -4.31 25.46
CA ILE A 29 5.01 -3.15 26.35
C ILE A 29 3.57 -2.66 26.46
N THR A 30 2.84 -2.59 25.34
CA THR A 30 1.42 -2.22 25.33
C THR A 30 0.58 -3.14 26.22
N LEU A 31 0.77 -4.46 26.12
CA LEU A 31 0.05 -5.43 26.95
C LEU A 31 0.29 -5.19 28.45
N VAL A 32 1.53 -4.87 28.84
CA VAL A 32 1.88 -4.55 30.24
C VAL A 32 1.23 -3.24 30.70
N ILE A 33 1.28 -2.19 29.88
CA ILE A 33 0.69 -0.87 30.20
C ILE A 33 -0.83 -0.98 30.41
N TYR A 34 -1.51 -1.78 29.58
CA TYR A 34 -2.96 -1.96 29.65
C TYR A 34 -3.41 -3.09 30.60
N GLY A 35 -2.49 -3.72 31.32
CA GLY A 35 -2.80 -4.79 32.28
C GLY A 35 -3.39 -6.05 31.63
N ARG A 36 -3.08 -6.30 30.35
CA ARG A 36 -3.57 -7.45 29.55
C ARG A 36 -2.43 -8.44 29.30
N SER A 37 -1.90 -9.06 30.35
CA SER A 37 -0.69 -9.89 30.27
C SER A 37 -0.90 -11.28 29.64
N ASP A 38 -2.13 -11.69 29.37
CA ASP A 38 -2.44 -13.05 28.90
C ASP A 38 -1.77 -13.37 27.55
N ASP A 39 -1.67 -12.37 26.67
CA ASP A 39 -1.07 -12.51 25.33
C ASP A 39 0.45 -12.28 25.29
N LEU A 40 1.08 -12.01 26.44
CA LEU A 40 2.49 -11.68 26.51
C LEU A 40 3.37 -12.86 26.03
N SER A 41 2.95 -14.09 26.37
CA SER A 41 3.66 -15.31 25.98
C SER A 41 3.73 -15.47 24.46
N ALA A 42 2.65 -15.14 23.75
CA ALA A 42 2.55 -15.26 22.31
C ALA A 42 3.56 -14.35 21.59
N PHE A 43 3.64 -13.08 21.99
CA PHE A 43 4.64 -12.16 21.43
C PHE A 43 6.06 -12.53 21.85
N LEU A 44 6.28 -13.01 23.07
CA LEU A 44 7.59 -13.43 23.54
C LEU A 44 8.15 -14.60 22.73
N TRP A 45 7.36 -15.67 22.55
CA TRP A 45 7.78 -16.83 21.75
C TRP A 45 7.96 -16.47 20.27
N SER A 46 7.06 -15.66 19.72
CA SER A 46 7.18 -15.17 18.34
C SER A 46 8.47 -14.38 18.14
N SER A 47 8.77 -13.46 19.06
CA SER A 47 9.99 -12.65 19.04
C SER A 47 11.24 -13.52 19.15
N LEU A 48 11.25 -14.48 20.08
CA LEU A 48 12.39 -15.39 20.28
C LEU A 48 12.67 -16.26 19.06
N ILE A 49 11.65 -16.91 18.50
CA ILE A 49 11.77 -17.75 17.30
C ILE A 49 12.31 -16.91 16.13
N THR A 50 11.74 -15.73 15.93
CA THR A 50 12.13 -14.81 14.85
C THR A 50 13.57 -14.33 15.03
N PHE A 51 13.96 -13.98 16.25
CA PHE A 51 15.30 -13.51 16.59
C PHE A 51 16.35 -14.60 16.38
N VAL A 52 16.08 -15.83 16.82
CA VAL A 52 17.00 -16.97 16.65
C VAL A 52 17.18 -17.29 15.16
N CYS A 53 16.10 -17.36 14.38
CA CYS A 53 16.18 -17.56 12.93
C CYS A 53 16.96 -16.44 12.23
N GLY A 54 16.71 -15.18 12.61
CA GLY A 54 17.47 -14.03 12.12
C GLY A 54 18.95 -14.11 12.48
N LEU A 55 19.28 -14.50 13.71
CA LEU A 55 20.65 -14.68 14.19
C LEU A 55 21.38 -15.76 13.38
N LEU A 56 20.76 -16.92 13.18
CA LEU A 56 21.32 -18.01 12.38
C LEU A 56 21.66 -17.58 10.94
N MET A 57 20.85 -16.70 10.36
CA MET A 57 21.11 -16.14 9.03
C MET A 57 22.30 -15.16 9.00
N ILE A 58 22.60 -14.46 10.10
CA ILE A 58 23.70 -13.48 10.16
C ILE A 58 25.01 -14.02 10.75
N VAL A 59 25.00 -15.15 11.48
CA VAL A 59 26.16 -15.69 12.22
C VAL A 59 27.40 -15.88 11.37
N ARG A 60 27.24 -16.20 10.08
CA ARG A 60 28.37 -16.37 9.14
C ARG A 60 28.99 -15.06 8.65
N GLY A 61 28.44 -13.91 9.06
CA GLY A 61 28.91 -12.58 8.71
C GLY A 61 28.53 -12.14 7.29
N ARG A 62 28.74 -10.85 7.03
CA ARG A 62 28.53 -10.25 5.71
C ARG A 62 29.59 -10.79 4.73
N PRO A 63 29.23 -11.27 3.53
CA PRO A 63 30.20 -11.64 2.51
C PRO A 63 31.06 -10.46 2.05
N ASP A 64 32.39 -10.63 2.03
CA ASP A 64 33.35 -9.59 1.61
C ASP A 64 33.24 -9.22 0.11
N THR A 65 32.79 -10.14 -0.74
CA THR A 65 32.82 -10.01 -2.21
C THR A 65 31.43 -9.93 -2.87
N GLY A 66 30.38 -9.67 -2.10
CA GLY A 66 29.01 -9.61 -2.62
C GLY A 66 28.58 -8.19 -3.03
N GLN A 67 28.52 -7.90 -4.33
CA GLN A 67 27.71 -6.80 -4.85
C GLN A 67 26.40 -7.37 -5.43
N LEU A 68 25.26 -6.82 -4.99
CA LEU A 68 23.95 -7.23 -5.52
C LEU A 68 23.78 -6.65 -6.92
N ARG A 69 23.53 -7.54 -7.89
CA ARG A 69 23.11 -7.14 -9.24
C ARG A 69 21.61 -6.84 -9.23
N PRO A 70 21.07 -6.13 -10.25
CA PRO A 70 19.63 -5.84 -10.33
C PRO A 70 18.74 -7.09 -10.18
N ARG A 71 19.15 -8.23 -10.74
CA ARG A 71 18.44 -9.51 -10.57
C ARG A 71 18.40 -9.99 -9.11
N ASP A 72 19.48 -9.81 -8.36
CA ASP A 72 19.58 -10.23 -6.96
C ASP A 72 18.68 -9.33 -6.08
N MET A 73 18.52 -8.06 -6.48
CA MET A 73 17.58 -7.12 -5.84
C MET A 73 16.12 -7.55 -6.04
N TYR A 74 15.72 -8.05 -7.21
CA TYR A 74 14.37 -8.59 -7.41
C TYR A 74 14.09 -9.78 -6.51
N LEU A 75 15.04 -10.72 -6.39
CA LEU A 75 14.87 -11.86 -5.48
C LEU A 75 14.83 -11.43 -4.02
N LEU A 76 15.76 -10.55 -3.60
CA LEU A 76 15.81 -10.02 -2.23
C LEU A 76 14.50 -9.35 -1.84
N THR A 77 13.95 -8.53 -2.75
CA THR A 77 12.70 -7.80 -2.56
C THR A 77 11.53 -8.76 -2.32
N THR A 78 11.29 -9.69 -3.23
CA THR A 78 10.18 -10.65 -3.08
C THR A 78 10.37 -11.57 -1.88
N ALA A 79 11.59 -12.06 -1.66
CA ALA A 79 11.90 -12.91 -0.51
C ALA A 79 11.72 -12.16 0.81
N SER A 80 12.04 -10.86 0.88
CA SER A 80 11.88 -10.06 2.09
C SER A 80 10.43 -9.99 2.55
N TRP A 81 9.49 -9.75 1.64
CA TRP A 81 8.07 -9.75 2.01
C TRP A 81 7.54 -11.11 2.43
N VAL A 82 7.88 -12.16 1.68
CA VAL A 82 7.41 -13.51 2.03
C VAL A 82 7.97 -13.97 3.38
N VAL A 83 9.27 -13.77 3.61
CA VAL A 83 9.94 -14.19 4.84
C VAL A 83 9.48 -13.34 6.03
N VAL A 84 9.44 -12.01 5.91
CA VAL A 84 8.95 -11.15 7.01
C VAL A 84 7.49 -11.49 7.34
N CYS A 85 6.64 -11.71 6.34
CA CYS A 85 5.24 -12.11 6.55
C CYS A 85 5.11 -13.45 7.30
N MET A 86 5.90 -14.46 6.92
CA MET A 86 5.91 -15.76 7.59
C MET A 86 6.16 -15.66 9.09
N PHE A 87 7.14 -14.84 9.51
CA PHE A 87 7.46 -14.68 10.93
C PHE A 87 6.54 -13.68 11.64
N ALA A 88 6.05 -12.65 10.93
CA ALA A 88 5.14 -11.66 11.49
C ALA A 88 3.74 -12.21 11.80
N ALA A 89 3.38 -13.36 11.22
CA ALA A 89 2.13 -14.06 11.49
C ALA A 89 2.13 -14.82 12.82
N LEU A 90 3.31 -15.14 13.37
CA LEU A 90 3.44 -15.98 14.58
C LEU A 90 2.66 -15.46 15.79
N PRO A 91 2.65 -14.14 16.12
CA PRO A 91 1.87 -13.67 17.26
C PRO A 91 0.38 -13.96 17.11
N MET A 92 -0.18 -13.79 15.91
CA MET A 92 -1.62 -14.01 15.67
C MET A 92 -2.00 -15.48 15.77
N VAL A 93 -1.11 -16.39 15.37
CA VAL A 93 -1.29 -17.84 15.52
C VAL A 93 -1.36 -18.23 17.01
N PHE A 94 -0.57 -17.58 17.86
CA PHE A 94 -0.52 -17.89 19.29
C PHE A 94 -1.54 -17.14 20.15
N ILE A 95 -2.11 -16.02 19.68
CA ILE A 95 -3.09 -15.20 20.42
C ILE A 95 -4.53 -15.62 20.12
N SER A 96 -4.87 -15.71 18.83
CA SER A 96 -6.28 -15.66 18.40
C SER A 96 -6.87 -17.04 18.09
N ASP A 97 -6.12 -18.12 18.31
CA ASP A 97 -6.48 -19.50 17.92
C ASP A 97 -7.01 -19.60 16.47
N ILE A 98 -6.47 -18.77 15.58
CA ILE A 98 -6.82 -18.77 14.15
C ILE A 98 -5.94 -19.73 13.37
N SER A 99 -6.43 -20.17 12.22
CA SER A 99 -5.63 -20.99 11.31
C SER A 99 -4.37 -20.24 10.88
N TYR A 100 -3.30 -20.97 10.56
CA TYR A 100 -2.10 -20.34 9.99
C TYR A 100 -2.41 -19.63 8.66
N THR A 101 -3.37 -20.14 7.88
CA THR A 101 -3.84 -19.48 6.65
C THR A 101 -4.38 -18.08 6.95
N ASP A 102 -5.21 -17.94 7.99
CA ASP A 102 -5.79 -16.67 8.40
C ASP A 102 -4.74 -15.72 8.97
N ALA A 103 -3.84 -16.21 9.82
CA ALA A 103 -2.75 -15.41 10.36
C ALA A 103 -1.82 -14.90 9.25
N PHE A 104 -1.48 -15.76 8.28
CA PHE A 104 -0.66 -15.36 7.14
C PHE A 104 -1.39 -14.38 6.22
N PHE A 105 -2.68 -14.57 5.97
CA PHE A 105 -3.49 -13.64 5.19
C PHE A 105 -3.57 -12.26 5.84
N GLU A 106 -3.92 -12.19 7.13
CA GLU A 106 -4.00 -10.96 7.91
C GLU A 106 -2.64 -10.24 7.91
N THR A 107 -1.56 -11.01 8.06
CA THR A 107 -0.20 -10.46 8.10
C THR A 107 0.27 -9.98 6.73
N MET A 108 0.02 -10.73 5.66
CA MET A 108 0.37 -10.28 4.31
C MET A 108 -0.40 -9.01 4.00
N SER A 109 -1.70 -9.00 4.27
CA SER A 109 -2.56 -7.81 4.12
C SER A 109 -2.02 -6.60 4.88
N GLY A 110 -1.56 -6.80 6.11
CA GLY A 110 -0.89 -5.77 6.91
C GLY A 110 0.44 -5.30 6.32
N ILE A 111 1.34 -6.20 5.91
CA ILE A 111 2.66 -5.80 5.41
C ILE A 111 2.58 -5.18 4.00
N THR A 112 1.64 -5.63 3.17
CA THR A 112 1.44 -5.08 1.83
C THR A 112 0.59 -3.81 1.83
N THR A 113 0.15 -3.34 3.00
CA THR A 113 -0.74 -2.19 3.16
C THR A 113 -2.03 -2.34 2.34
N THR A 114 -2.64 -3.52 2.42
CA THR A 114 -3.91 -3.80 1.75
C THR A 114 -5.10 -3.52 2.66
N GLY A 115 -5.07 -3.95 3.92
CA GLY A 115 -6.18 -3.72 4.86
C GLY A 115 -7.38 -4.67 4.75
N SER A 116 -7.28 -5.75 3.97
CA SER A 116 -8.25 -6.86 4.01
C SER A 116 -8.09 -7.64 5.33
N THR A 117 -9.17 -7.75 6.13
CA THR A 117 -9.15 -8.44 7.43
C THR A 117 -9.90 -9.76 7.38
N VAL A 118 -9.40 -10.77 8.08
CA VAL A 118 -10.12 -12.02 8.44
C VAL A 118 -10.55 -12.03 9.91
N LEU A 119 -10.10 -11.05 10.69
CA LEU A 119 -10.43 -10.90 12.09
C LEU A 119 -11.76 -10.15 12.28
N THR A 120 -12.50 -10.56 13.30
CA THR A 120 -13.76 -9.95 13.76
C THR A 120 -13.70 -9.72 15.28
N GLY A 121 -14.62 -8.91 15.82
CA GLY A 121 -14.68 -8.60 17.24
C GLY A 121 -13.56 -7.66 17.70
N LEU A 122 -13.05 -6.81 16.79
CA LEU A 122 -11.88 -5.97 17.02
C LEU A 122 -12.07 -4.99 18.18
N ASP A 123 -13.29 -4.52 18.42
CA ASP A 123 -13.63 -3.61 19.53
C ASP A 123 -13.32 -4.21 20.91
N SER A 124 -13.28 -5.54 21.00
CA SER A 124 -12.96 -6.29 22.23
C SER A 124 -11.60 -7.00 22.17
N ALA A 125 -10.88 -6.85 21.07
CA ALA A 125 -9.61 -7.53 20.85
C ALA A 125 -8.51 -6.99 21.76
N SER A 126 -7.50 -7.83 21.97
CA SER A 126 -6.32 -7.47 22.76
C SER A 126 -5.62 -6.23 22.21
N PRO A 127 -5.22 -5.26 23.06
CA PRO A 127 -4.50 -4.08 22.61
C PRO A 127 -3.13 -4.44 22.00
N GLY A 128 -2.52 -5.56 22.38
CA GLY A 128 -1.31 -6.08 21.75
C GLY A 128 -1.54 -6.52 20.30
N LEU A 129 -2.67 -7.18 20.03
CA LEU A 129 -3.06 -7.58 18.67
C LEU A 129 -3.37 -6.35 17.80
N LEU A 130 -4.14 -5.40 18.31
CA LEU A 130 -4.52 -4.18 17.58
C LEU A 130 -3.30 -3.34 17.19
N ILE A 131 -2.38 -3.09 18.14
CA ILE A 131 -1.15 -2.34 17.83
C ILE A 131 -0.24 -3.09 16.87
N TRP A 132 -0.17 -4.43 16.97
CA TRP A 132 0.60 -5.24 16.04
C TRP A 132 0.06 -5.11 14.62
N ARG A 133 -1.25 -5.19 14.42
CA ARG A 133 -1.90 -5.00 13.11
C ARG A 133 -1.55 -3.63 12.52
N SER A 134 -1.71 -2.54 13.27
CA SER A 134 -1.35 -1.21 12.78
C SER A 134 0.16 -1.05 12.53
N MET A 135 1.01 -1.72 13.31
CA MET A 135 2.45 -1.73 13.08
C MET A 135 2.84 -2.47 11.80
N LEU A 136 2.14 -3.55 11.41
CA LEU A 136 2.40 -4.24 10.14
C LEU A 136 2.21 -3.29 8.96
N HIS A 137 1.13 -2.48 8.97
CA HIS A 137 0.92 -1.40 8.00
C HIS A 137 2.05 -0.39 7.98
N TRP A 138 2.48 0.05 9.16
CA TRP A 138 3.54 1.03 9.30
C TRP A 138 4.91 0.52 8.80
N LEU A 139 5.28 -0.71 9.17
CA LEU A 139 6.48 -1.40 8.70
C LEU A 139 6.40 -1.67 7.19
N GLY A 140 5.23 -2.03 6.68
CA GLY A 140 4.93 -2.18 5.25
C GLY A 140 5.13 -0.89 4.46
N GLY A 141 4.70 0.24 5.02
CA GLY A 141 4.94 1.58 4.48
C GLY A 141 6.42 1.95 4.44
N ILE A 142 7.15 1.71 5.53
CA ILE A 142 8.61 1.92 5.61
C ILE A 142 9.35 1.02 4.61
N GLY A 143 8.96 -0.25 4.51
CA GLY A 143 9.61 -1.19 3.60
C GLY A 143 9.39 -0.81 2.13
N PHE A 144 8.18 -0.35 1.76
CA PHE A 144 7.94 0.22 0.44
C PHE A 144 8.84 1.43 0.18
N ILE A 145 8.93 2.37 1.12
CA ILE A 145 9.78 3.56 1.01
C ILE A 145 11.25 3.15 0.83
N GLY A 146 11.74 2.21 1.65
CA GLY A 146 13.11 1.71 1.59
C GLY A 146 13.42 1.03 0.25
N MET A 147 12.49 0.21 -0.24
CA MET A 147 12.61 -0.44 -1.56
C MET A 147 12.54 0.56 -2.70
N ALA A 148 11.63 1.52 -2.66
CA ALA A 148 11.57 2.59 -3.63
C ALA A 148 12.94 3.29 -3.70
N VAL A 149 13.52 3.73 -2.59
CA VAL A 149 14.84 4.39 -2.64
C VAL A 149 15.96 3.46 -3.13
N ALA A 150 15.93 2.16 -2.79
CA ALA A 150 16.98 1.21 -3.18
C ALA A 150 16.88 0.75 -4.64
N ILE A 151 15.67 0.61 -5.19
CA ILE A 151 15.40 -0.01 -6.50
C ILE A 151 15.04 1.03 -7.57
N LEU A 152 14.50 2.20 -7.20
CA LEU A 152 14.13 3.28 -8.14
C LEU A 152 15.26 3.70 -9.11
N PRO A 153 16.55 3.74 -8.72
CA PRO A 153 17.64 4.01 -9.67
C PRO A 153 17.83 2.92 -10.73
N LEU A 154 17.38 1.69 -10.45
CA LEU A 154 17.56 0.50 -11.26
C LEU A 154 16.32 0.19 -12.12
N LEU A 155 15.14 0.65 -11.71
CA LEU A 155 13.90 0.49 -12.47
C LEU A 155 13.89 1.44 -13.67
N ARG A 156 14.32 0.92 -14.82
CA ARG A 156 14.08 1.51 -16.16
C ARG A 156 12.65 1.30 -16.65
N VAL A 157 11.80 0.65 -15.85
CA VAL A 157 10.46 0.22 -16.22
C VAL A 157 9.45 1.08 -15.44
N GLY A 158 8.45 1.59 -16.14
CA GLY A 158 7.25 2.20 -15.57
C GLY A 158 7.06 3.68 -15.89
N GLY A 159 7.82 4.26 -16.84
CA GLY A 159 7.79 5.70 -17.09
C GLY A 159 8.51 6.55 -16.05
N MET A 160 9.17 5.90 -15.08
CA MET A 160 9.85 6.56 -13.97
C MET A 160 11.05 7.44 -14.39
N ARG A 161 11.52 7.30 -15.63
CA ARG A 161 12.52 8.22 -16.23
C ARG A 161 12.05 9.68 -16.22
N LEU A 162 10.75 9.94 -16.33
CA LEU A 162 10.16 11.29 -16.22
C LEU A 162 10.48 11.97 -14.88
N PHE A 163 10.77 11.19 -13.83
CA PHE A 163 11.03 11.67 -12.47
C PHE A 163 12.52 11.55 -12.07
N GLN A 164 13.39 11.06 -12.96
CA GLN A 164 14.83 10.97 -12.72
C GLN A 164 15.56 12.31 -12.92
N THR A 165 14.91 13.29 -13.56
CA THR A 165 15.55 14.52 -14.05
C THR A 165 15.32 15.79 -13.21
N GLU A 166 14.39 15.81 -12.25
CA GLU A 166 14.15 17.01 -11.42
C GLU A 166 15.20 17.23 -10.32
N SER A 167 15.91 16.18 -9.91
CA SER A 167 17.16 16.33 -9.17
C SER A 167 18.31 16.35 -10.17
N SER A 168 18.65 17.55 -10.64
CA SER A 168 19.92 17.82 -11.31
C SER A 168 21.09 17.14 -10.58
N ASP A 169 21.99 16.51 -11.36
CA ASP A 169 23.16 15.72 -10.95
C ASP A 169 22.93 14.34 -10.28
N TRP A 170 22.47 13.38 -11.09
CA TRP A 170 22.80 11.96 -10.91
C TRP A 170 23.67 11.43 -12.06
N SER A 171 24.78 12.12 -12.32
CA SER A 171 25.89 11.59 -13.11
C SER A 171 26.45 10.35 -12.40
N ASP A 172 26.40 9.19 -13.08
CA ASP A 172 27.26 7.98 -13.05
C ASP A 172 27.94 7.49 -11.73
N LYS A 173 27.60 8.03 -10.57
CA LYS A 173 28.12 7.65 -9.25
C LYS A 173 26.96 7.33 -8.33
N VAL A 174 26.61 6.04 -8.32
CA VAL A 174 25.48 5.44 -7.61
C VAL A 174 25.57 5.52 -6.05
N THR A 175 26.59 6.11 -5.43
CA THR A 175 27.05 5.56 -4.12
C THR A 175 27.19 6.44 -2.86
N PRO A 176 26.74 7.71 -2.76
CA PRO A 176 26.60 8.33 -1.41
C PRO A 176 25.27 9.04 -1.08
N ARG A 177 24.45 9.41 -2.06
CA ARG A 177 23.27 10.30 -1.82
C ARG A 177 21.94 9.57 -1.61
N SER A 178 21.81 8.30 -2.01
CA SER A 178 20.59 7.49 -1.84
C SER A 178 20.29 7.16 -0.38
N HIS A 179 21.31 6.79 0.41
CA HIS A 179 21.15 6.57 1.87
C HIS A 179 20.69 7.83 2.60
N MET A 180 21.21 9.00 2.21
CA MET A 180 20.77 10.27 2.78
C MET A 180 19.30 10.55 2.44
N ALA A 181 18.88 10.33 1.19
CA ALA A 181 17.47 10.47 0.80
C ALA A 181 16.54 9.54 1.60
N ALA A 182 16.92 8.27 1.78
CA ALA A 182 16.15 7.32 2.60
C ALA A 182 15.98 7.82 4.04
N LYS A 183 17.04 8.38 4.65
CA LYS A 183 16.96 8.95 6.00
C LYS A 183 15.97 10.10 6.10
N TYR A 184 15.96 11.03 5.13
CA TYR A 184 15.01 12.15 5.14
C TYR A 184 13.57 11.67 4.96
N ILE A 185 13.34 10.71 4.07
CA ILE A 185 11.99 10.17 3.87
C ILE A 185 11.52 9.45 5.14
N LEU A 186 12.40 8.66 5.79
CA LEU A 186 12.06 8.00 7.05
C LEU A 186 11.69 9.01 8.13
N VAL A 187 12.51 10.05 8.34
CA VAL A 187 12.21 11.11 9.32
C VAL A 187 10.87 11.79 9.00
N LEU A 188 10.59 12.03 7.73
CA LEU A 188 9.34 12.63 7.29
C LEU A 188 8.13 11.72 7.58
N TYR A 189 8.27 10.43 7.27
CA TYR A 189 7.24 9.43 7.53
C TYR A 189 6.93 9.33 9.03
N LEU A 190 7.96 9.27 9.89
CA LEU A 190 7.81 9.30 11.34
C LEU A 190 7.16 10.60 11.84
N GLY A 191 7.59 11.74 11.29
CA GLY A 191 7.05 13.06 11.65
C GLY A 191 5.59 13.22 11.27
N LEU A 192 5.20 12.83 10.05
CA LEU A 192 3.81 12.84 9.61
C LEU A 192 2.95 11.86 10.42
N THR A 193 3.49 10.68 10.77
CA THR A 193 2.79 9.75 11.67
C THR A 193 2.52 10.41 13.03
N GLY A 194 3.53 11.04 13.65
CA GLY A 194 3.38 11.70 14.95
C GLY A 194 2.41 12.88 14.92
N ILE A 195 2.47 13.72 13.88
CA ILE A 195 1.52 14.82 13.67
C ILE A 195 0.10 14.28 13.47
N GLY A 196 -0.06 13.21 12.68
CA GLY A 196 -1.34 12.54 12.47
C GLY A 196 -1.94 11.98 13.77
N ALA A 197 -1.12 11.33 14.60
CA ALA A 197 -1.55 10.80 15.89
C ALA A 197 -1.99 11.93 16.84
N LEU A 198 -1.21 13.01 16.92
CA LEU A 198 -1.58 14.18 17.70
C LEU A 198 -2.89 14.81 17.20
N ALA A 199 -3.05 14.97 15.89
CA ALA A 199 -4.25 15.54 15.31
C ALA A 199 -5.49 14.69 15.62
N LEU A 200 -5.42 13.37 15.44
CA LEU A 200 -6.51 12.43 15.74
C LEU A 200 -6.87 12.43 17.24
N TRP A 201 -5.88 12.50 18.12
CA TRP A 201 -6.10 12.62 19.56
C TRP A 201 -6.82 13.93 19.92
N LEU A 202 -6.38 15.05 19.36
CA LEU A 202 -6.98 16.37 19.62
C LEU A 202 -8.44 16.47 19.15
N VAL A 203 -8.82 15.74 18.09
CA VAL A 203 -10.19 15.75 17.57
C VAL A 203 -11.11 14.70 18.19
N GLY A 204 -10.61 13.85 19.11
CA GLY A 204 -11.44 13.05 20.01
C GLY A 204 -11.17 11.55 20.08
N MET A 205 -10.18 11.00 19.36
CA MET A 205 -9.76 9.60 19.55
C MET A 205 -9.00 9.43 20.87
N THR A 206 -9.04 8.24 21.49
CA THR A 206 -8.12 7.93 22.59
C THR A 206 -6.67 7.91 22.10
N PRO A 207 -5.66 8.11 22.97
CA PRO A 207 -4.26 8.05 22.54
C PRO A 207 -3.88 6.74 21.84
N PHE A 208 -4.45 5.61 22.28
CA PHE A 208 -4.24 4.31 21.67
C PHE A 208 -4.80 4.26 20.25
N GLU A 209 -6.07 4.61 20.08
CA GLU A 209 -6.73 4.63 18.77
C GLU A 209 -6.02 5.59 17.82
N ALA A 210 -5.65 6.78 18.30
CA ALA A 210 -4.99 7.80 17.51
C ALA A 210 -3.64 7.33 16.95
N VAL A 211 -2.81 6.66 17.76
CA VAL A 211 -1.54 6.09 17.30
C VAL A 211 -1.76 4.95 16.30
N ASN A 212 -2.71 4.05 16.58
CA ASN A 212 -3.06 2.95 15.69
C ASN A 212 -3.54 3.43 14.31
N HIS A 213 -4.43 4.42 14.29
CA HIS A 213 -4.98 4.98 13.05
C HIS A 213 -3.96 5.83 12.32
N ALA A 214 -3.14 6.62 13.01
CA ALA A 214 -2.09 7.40 12.36
C ALA A 214 -1.10 6.50 11.60
N MET A 215 -0.66 5.40 12.23
CA MET A 215 0.21 4.39 11.60
C MET A 215 -0.44 3.76 10.35
N SER A 216 -1.72 3.43 10.44
CA SER A 216 -2.49 2.78 9.37
C SER A 216 -2.85 3.72 8.21
N LEU A 217 -3.21 4.98 8.50
CA LEU A 217 -3.62 5.97 7.50
C LEU A 217 -2.44 6.52 6.71
N ILE A 218 -1.31 6.80 7.37
CA ILE A 218 -0.11 7.36 6.70
C ILE A 218 0.57 6.34 5.79
N SER A 219 0.44 5.05 6.10
CA SER A 219 0.91 3.95 5.25
C SER A 219 -0.09 3.57 4.15
N THR A 220 -1.26 4.25 4.10
CA THR A 220 -2.39 3.89 3.23
C THR A 220 -2.74 2.40 3.33
N GLY A 221 -2.92 1.90 4.57
CA GLY A 221 -3.09 0.47 4.84
C GLY A 221 -4.50 0.06 5.29
N GLY A 222 -5.16 0.82 6.17
CA GLY A 222 -6.61 0.65 6.40
C GLY A 222 -7.10 -0.15 7.59
N PHE A 223 -6.21 -0.75 8.38
CA PHE A 223 -6.61 -1.43 9.61
C PHE A 223 -7.10 -0.40 10.62
N SER A 224 -8.17 -0.80 11.32
CA SER A 224 -8.82 -0.04 12.39
C SER A 224 -8.79 -0.86 13.68
N THR A 225 -8.96 -0.16 14.80
CA THR A 225 -9.20 -0.78 16.11
C THR A 225 -10.64 -1.24 16.31
N SER A 226 -11.53 -0.94 15.36
CA SER A 226 -12.96 -1.29 15.41
C SER A 226 -13.38 -2.04 14.14
N ASP A 227 -14.33 -2.97 14.27
CA ASP A 227 -14.95 -3.64 13.13
C ASP A 227 -15.70 -2.64 12.22
N ALA A 228 -16.20 -1.54 12.80
CA ALA A 228 -16.89 -0.48 12.06
C ALA A 228 -15.94 0.46 11.29
N SER A 229 -14.63 0.19 11.26
CA SER A 229 -13.63 1.03 10.62
C SER A 229 -13.69 2.48 11.17
N LEU A 230 -13.67 3.52 10.33
CA LEU A 230 -13.89 4.91 10.80
C LEU A 230 -15.35 5.21 11.17
N GLY A 231 -16.29 4.35 10.79
CA GLY A 231 -17.70 4.46 11.18
C GLY A 231 -17.93 4.35 12.70
N HIS A 232 -16.95 3.87 13.46
CA HIS A 232 -16.97 3.86 14.92
C HIS A 232 -17.10 5.28 15.52
N TRP A 233 -16.41 6.26 14.93
CA TRP A 233 -16.40 7.63 15.42
C TRP A 233 -17.42 8.49 14.68
N THR A 234 -18.38 9.05 15.42
CA THR A 234 -19.42 9.92 14.85
C THR A 234 -18.95 11.36 14.59
N GLN A 235 -17.79 11.74 15.13
CA GLN A 235 -17.30 13.11 15.12
C GLN A 235 -16.79 13.51 13.71
N PRO A 236 -17.35 14.55 13.07
CA PRO A 236 -16.95 14.95 11.72
C PRO A 236 -15.47 15.34 11.59
N ALA A 237 -14.87 15.84 12.68
CA ALA A 237 -13.47 16.26 12.70
C ALA A 237 -12.51 15.07 12.48
N ILE A 238 -12.80 13.90 13.04
CA ILE A 238 -12.01 12.67 12.85
C ILE A 238 -11.99 12.29 11.36
N HIS A 239 -13.14 12.33 10.70
CA HIS A 239 -13.26 12.03 9.28
C HIS A 239 -12.40 12.93 8.39
N TRP A 240 -12.39 14.25 8.66
CA TRP A 240 -11.58 15.19 7.89
C TRP A 240 -10.07 15.05 8.17
N VAL A 241 -9.68 14.83 9.43
CA VAL A 241 -8.29 14.58 9.79
C VAL A 241 -7.78 13.29 9.14
N ALA A 242 -8.58 12.21 9.18
CA ALA A 242 -8.21 10.97 8.53
C ALA A 242 -8.07 11.12 7.00
N THR A 243 -9.01 11.84 6.36
CA THR A 243 -8.95 12.18 4.93
C THR A 243 -7.65 12.92 4.59
N ALA A 244 -7.26 13.89 5.42
CA ALA A 244 -6.01 14.63 5.23
C ALA A 244 -4.78 13.72 5.36
N ILE A 245 -4.74 12.82 6.37
CA ILE A 245 -3.61 11.90 6.55
C ILE A 245 -3.49 10.93 5.37
N MET A 246 -4.61 10.38 4.86
CA MET A 246 -4.61 9.50 3.68
C MET A 246 -4.07 10.22 2.44
N ILE A 247 -4.47 11.48 2.23
CA ILE A 247 -3.92 12.31 1.16
C ILE A 247 -2.43 12.48 1.36
N LEU A 248 -1.98 12.84 2.57
CA LEU A 248 -0.56 13.06 2.85
C LEU A 248 0.30 11.83 2.60
N GLY A 249 -0.16 10.63 2.97
CA GLY A 249 0.52 9.35 2.68
C GLY A 249 0.53 8.99 1.20
N SER A 250 -0.39 9.56 0.42
CA SER A 250 -0.57 9.29 -1.02
C SER A 250 0.14 10.26 -1.94
N LEU A 251 0.87 11.26 -1.40
CA LEU A 251 1.71 12.16 -2.19
C LEU A 251 3.15 11.64 -2.31
N PRO A 252 3.93 12.06 -3.32
CA PRO A 252 5.30 11.60 -3.48
C PRO A 252 6.20 12.06 -2.31
N PHE A 253 6.80 11.10 -1.59
CA PHE A 253 7.69 11.43 -0.47
C PHE A 253 8.94 12.20 -0.89
N THR A 254 9.39 12.00 -2.13
CA THR A 254 10.50 12.75 -2.73
C THR A 254 10.20 14.24 -2.84
N LEU A 255 8.95 14.63 -3.13
CA LEU A 255 8.55 16.04 -3.20
C LEU A 255 8.49 16.68 -1.82
N TYR A 256 8.09 15.96 -0.77
CA TYR A 256 8.21 16.49 0.59
C TYR A 256 9.66 16.80 0.96
N VAL A 257 10.59 15.89 0.62
CA VAL A 257 12.03 16.12 0.86
C VAL A 257 12.53 17.31 0.05
N ALA A 258 12.11 17.46 -1.21
CA ALA A 258 12.45 18.62 -2.04
C ALA A 258 11.95 19.94 -1.42
N SER A 259 10.70 19.96 -0.93
CA SER A 259 10.13 21.14 -0.27
C SER A 259 10.84 21.52 1.02
N LEU A 260 11.25 20.55 1.84
CA LEU A 260 12.05 20.80 3.04
C LEU A 260 13.47 21.31 2.74
N ARG A 261 14.00 21.01 1.54
CA ARG A 261 15.34 21.42 1.11
C ARG A 261 15.38 22.76 0.37
N GLY A 262 14.24 23.41 0.17
CA GLY A 262 14.17 24.77 -0.37
C GLY A 262 13.17 24.97 -1.51
N ASP A 263 12.75 23.91 -2.21
CA ASP A 263 11.73 24.03 -3.26
C ASP A 263 10.31 23.97 -2.69
N ARG A 264 9.92 25.04 -2.00
CA ARG A 264 8.62 25.15 -1.31
C ARG A 264 7.41 25.00 -2.25
N LEU A 265 7.61 25.14 -3.56
CA LEU A 265 6.54 25.07 -4.55
C LEU A 265 6.49 23.71 -5.27
N ALA A 266 7.40 22.78 -4.98
CA ALA A 266 7.50 21.47 -5.64
C ALA A 266 6.16 20.71 -5.64
N LEU A 267 5.53 20.56 -4.46
CA LEU A 267 4.23 19.87 -4.33
C LEU A 267 3.09 20.55 -5.10
N ILE A 268 3.07 21.88 -5.14
CA ILE A 268 1.96 22.64 -5.73
C ILE A 268 2.09 22.71 -7.25
N LYS A 269 3.31 22.75 -7.77
CA LYS A 269 3.57 22.83 -9.22
C LYS A 269 3.46 21.47 -9.90
N ASP A 270 3.72 20.38 -9.18
CA ASP A 270 3.71 19.04 -9.74
C ASP A 270 2.34 18.66 -10.33
N HIS A 271 2.37 18.21 -11.59
CA HIS A 271 1.16 17.86 -12.34
C HIS A 271 0.42 16.65 -11.73
N GLN A 272 1.14 15.73 -11.10
CA GLN A 272 0.59 14.52 -10.49
C GLN A 272 -0.21 14.87 -9.24
N VAL A 273 0.37 15.68 -8.35
CA VAL A 273 -0.30 16.17 -7.14
C VAL A 273 -1.54 16.97 -7.52
N ARG A 274 -1.43 17.90 -8.46
CA ARG A 274 -2.59 18.72 -8.90
C ARG A 274 -3.72 17.87 -9.49
N GLY A 275 -3.38 16.88 -10.32
CA GLY A 275 -4.39 16.01 -10.91
C GLY A 275 -5.01 15.05 -9.89
N PHE A 276 -4.23 14.54 -8.94
CA PHE A 276 -4.71 13.71 -7.85
C PHE A 276 -5.69 14.46 -6.96
N ILE A 277 -5.30 15.63 -6.44
CA ILE A 277 -6.17 16.47 -5.60
C ILE A 277 -7.41 16.92 -6.38
N GLY A 278 -7.25 17.34 -7.65
CA GLY A 278 -8.37 17.70 -8.52
C GLY A 278 -9.34 16.54 -8.72
N PHE A 279 -8.83 15.32 -8.94
CA PHE A 279 -9.64 14.11 -9.10
C PHE A 279 -10.44 13.78 -7.83
N LEU A 280 -9.82 13.83 -6.66
CA LEU A 280 -10.50 13.61 -5.38
C LEU A 280 -11.60 14.64 -5.13
N LEU A 281 -11.31 15.93 -5.33
CA LEU A 281 -12.26 17.00 -5.10
C LEU A 281 -13.46 16.91 -6.05
N VAL A 282 -13.23 16.75 -7.35
CA VAL A 282 -14.29 16.67 -8.36
C VAL A 282 -15.16 15.43 -8.13
N THR A 283 -14.55 14.28 -7.87
CA THR A 283 -15.28 13.03 -7.62
C THR A 283 -16.10 13.14 -6.33
N SER A 284 -15.50 13.64 -5.24
CA SER A 284 -16.20 13.78 -3.96
C SER A 284 -17.35 14.77 -4.03
N LEU A 285 -17.19 15.89 -4.77
CA LEU A 285 -18.25 16.88 -4.95
C LEU A 285 -19.40 16.33 -5.79
N ALA A 286 -19.08 15.67 -6.91
CA ALA A 286 -20.08 15.10 -7.81
C ALA A 286 -20.89 13.99 -7.12
N VAL A 287 -20.21 13.06 -6.47
CA VAL A 287 -20.85 11.91 -5.79
C VAL A 287 -21.53 12.34 -4.50
N GLY A 288 -20.95 13.28 -3.74
CA GLY A 288 -21.57 13.84 -2.53
C GLY A 288 -22.86 14.58 -2.83
N THR A 289 -22.88 15.36 -3.91
CA THR A 289 -24.08 16.04 -4.40
C THR A 289 -25.11 15.03 -4.89
N TRP A 290 -24.69 14.00 -5.64
CA TRP A 290 -25.58 12.92 -6.07
C TRP A 290 -26.20 12.17 -4.88
N LEU A 291 -25.39 11.80 -3.88
CA LEU A 291 -25.85 11.08 -2.68
C LEU A 291 -26.85 11.92 -1.88
N CYS A 292 -26.60 13.22 -1.75
CA CYS A 292 -27.53 14.15 -1.09
C CYS A 292 -28.93 14.16 -1.74
N PHE A 293 -29.04 13.95 -3.06
CA PHE A 293 -30.34 13.91 -3.75
C PHE A 293 -31.02 12.53 -3.69
N HIS A 294 -30.30 11.47 -3.31
CA HIS A 294 -30.79 10.08 -3.36
C HIS A 294 -30.78 9.40 -1.98
N SER A 295 -30.56 10.16 -0.90
CA SER A 295 -30.54 9.66 0.47
C SER A 295 -31.03 10.75 1.43
N ASP A 296 -31.25 10.36 2.69
CA ASP A 296 -31.71 11.28 3.74
C ASP A 296 -30.56 12.13 4.34
N TYR A 297 -29.33 11.99 3.84
CA TYR A 297 -28.19 12.75 4.34
C TYR A 297 -28.26 14.22 3.92
N GLY A 298 -28.05 15.13 4.87
CA GLY A 298 -27.79 16.53 4.56
C GLY A 298 -26.51 16.69 3.72
N TRP A 299 -26.44 17.74 2.90
CA TRP A 299 -25.35 17.91 1.92
C TRP A 299 -23.94 17.85 2.54
N TRP A 300 -23.74 18.46 3.72
CA TRP A 300 -22.45 18.42 4.42
C TRP A 300 -22.05 17.02 4.89
N ASP A 301 -23.01 16.24 5.38
CA ASP A 301 -22.78 14.85 5.79
C ASP A 301 -22.54 13.95 4.59
N ALA A 302 -23.35 14.09 3.53
CA ALA A 302 -23.19 13.36 2.29
C ALA A 302 -21.80 13.63 1.67
N PHE A 303 -21.40 14.90 1.57
CA PHE A 303 -20.09 15.28 1.06
C PHE A 303 -18.96 14.73 1.93
N ARG A 304 -19.06 14.80 3.27
CA ARG A 304 -18.06 14.23 4.18
C ARG A 304 -17.93 12.73 4.01
N ILE A 305 -19.03 11.99 4.07
CA ILE A 305 -19.05 10.52 3.99
C ILE A 305 -18.46 10.08 2.64
N VAL A 306 -18.86 10.72 1.55
CA VAL A 306 -18.31 10.46 0.23
C VAL A 306 -16.83 10.83 0.15
N ALA A 307 -16.42 11.99 0.66
CA ALA A 307 -15.03 12.42 0.60
C ALA A 307 -14.10 11.44 1.33
N VAL A 308 -14.52 10.92 2.49
CA VAL A 308 -13.76 9.90 3.22
C VAL A 308 -13.66 8.62 2.40
N ASN A 309 -14.79 8.07 1.95
CA ASN A 309 -14.81 6.79 1.24
C ASN A 309 -14.10 6.87 -0.12
N VAL A 310 -14.32 7.94 -0.91
CA VAL A 310 -13.61 8.17 -2.18
C VAL A 310 -12.12 8.32 -1.95
N THR A 311 -11.70 9.16 -1.00
CA THR A 311 -10.28 9.31 -0.68
C THR A 311 -9.70 7.98 -0.23
N SER A 312 -10.38 7.24 0.63
CA SER A 312 -9.93 5.95 1.13
C SER A 312 -9.72 4.92 0.02
N VAL A 313 -10.67 4.77 -0.91
CA VAL A 313 -10.52 3.81 -2.02
C VAL A 313 -9.42 4.25 -3.00
N VAL A 314 -9.37 5.54 -3.38
CA VAL A 314 -8.42 6.06 -4.38
C VAL A 314 -6.98 6.15 -3.84
N THR A 315 -6.83 6.42 -2.54
CA THR A 315 -5.54 6.35 -1.84
C THR A 315 -5.12 4.92 -1.54
N THR A 316 -6.00 3.94 -1.84
CA THR A 316 -5.87 2.53 -1.49
C THR A 316 -5.72 2.29 0.00
N THR A 317 -6.31 3.15 0.83
CA THR A 317 -6.30 2.98 2.28
C THR A 317 -7.35 1.98 2.74
N GLY A 318 -8.53 1.91 2.13
CA GLY A 318 -9.50 0.84 2.44
C GLY A 318 -10.33 0.97 3.72
N ILE A 319 -10.21 2.09 4.43
CA ILE A 319 -11.11 2.43 5.54
C ILE A 319 -12.49 2.85 5.00
N ALA A 320 -13.54 2.53 5.74
CA ALA A 320 -14.91 2.88 5.39
C ALA A 320 -15.60 3.69 6.49
N VAL A 321 -16.47 4.61 6.06
CA VAL A 321 -17.49 5.23 6.91
C VAL A 321 -18.85 4.78 6.39
N GLY A 322 -19.41 3.77 7.06
CA GLY A 322 -20.62 3.09 6.63
C GLY A 322 -20.43 2.21 5.39
N ASP A 323 -21.54 1.66 4.90
CA ASP A 323 -21.55 0.76 3.74
C ASP A 323 -22.01 1.51 2.47
N TYR A 324 -21.07 1.81 1.57
CA TYR A 324 -21.38 2.47 0.30
C TYR A 324 -22.07 1.55 -0.72
N THR A 325 -22.18 0.24 -0.46
CA THR A 325 -22.96 -0.66 -1.32
C THR A 325 -24.46 -0.44 -1.17
N LEU A 326 -24.89 0.12 -0.04
CA LEU A 326 -26.28 0.50 0.23
C LEU A 326 -26.72 1.77 -0.52
N TRP A 327 -25.80 2.52 -1.11
CA TRP A 327 -26.13 3.73 -1.86
C TRP A 327 -26.71 3.41 -3.26
N GLY A 328 -26.73 2.14 -3.64
CA GLY A 328 -27.29 1.66 -4.91
C GLY A 328 -26.25 1.36 -5.99
N SER A 329 -26.71 0.80 -7.10
CA SER A 329 -25.83 0.21 -8.13
C SER A 329 -24.87 1.20 -8.78
N PHE A 330 -25.26 2.49 -8.87
CA PHE A 330 -24.36 3.54 -9.37
C PHE A 330 -23.11 3.67 -8.49
N ALA A 331 -23.28 3.75 -7.17
CA ALA A 331 -22.18 3.87 -6.22
C ALA A 331 -21.31 2.62 -6.26
N VAL A 332 -21.91 1.42 -6.22
CA VAL A 332 -21.17 0.14 -6.29
C VAL A 332 -20.27 0.09 -7.52
N LEU A 333 -20.81 0.40 -8.70
CA LEU A 333 -20.04 0.37 -9.94
C LEU A 333 -18.98 1.49 -9.98
N LEU A 334 -19.27 2.66 -9.43
CA LEU A 334 -18.30 3.74 -9.35
C LEU A 334 -17.12 3.37 -8.43
N PHE A 335 -17.39 2.88 -7.22
CA PHE A 335 -16.35 2.44 -6.28
C PHE A 335 -15.52 1.28 -6.84
N PHE A 336 -16.12 0.40 -7.65
CA PHE A 336 -15.37 -0.59 -8.41
C PHE A 336 -14.32 0.06 -9.32
N TYR A 337 -14.70 1.08 -10.12
CA TYR A 337 -13.74 1.79 -10.96
C TYR A 337 -12.71 2.59 -10.17
N LEU A 338 -13.11 3.21 -9.05
CA LEU A 338 -12.19 3.93 -8.16
C LEU A 338 -11.12 3.01 -7.57
N THR A 339 -11.41 1.73 -7.34
CA THR A 339 -10.45 0.73 -6.85
C THR A 339 -9.21 0.61 -7.74
N PHE A 340 -9.34 0.87 -9.04
CA PHE A 340 -8.21 0.81 -9.96
C PHE A 340 -7.34 2.08 -9.92
N VAL A 341 -7.88 3.20 -9.45
CA VAL A 341 -7.15 4.47 -9.38
C VAL A 341 -6.35 4.50 -8.09
N GLY A 342 -5.03 4.58 -8.21
CA GLY A 342 -4.13 4.72 -7.07
C GLY A 342 -3.59 6.14 -6.90
N GLY A 343 -2.98 6.39 -5.73
CA GLY A 343 -2.30 7.64 -5.41
C GLY A 343 -1.10 7.98 -6.30
N CYS A 344 -0.30 8.94 -5.85
CA CYS A 344 0.87 9.40 -6.56
C CYS A 344 1.99 8.33 -6.60
N SER A 345 2.84 8.35 -7.63
CA SER A 345 4.07 7.58 -7.69
C SER A 345 5.05 8.04 -6.60
N GLY A 346 5.77 7.11 -5.97
CA GLY A 346 6.64 7.44 -4.84
C GLY A 346 5.92 7.75 -3.52
N SER A 347 4.63 7.38 -3.43
CA SER A 347 3.80 7.39 -2.22
C SER A 347 3.55 5.97 -1.70
N THR A 348 2.99 5.80 -0.51
CA THR A 348 2.70 4.46 0.05
C THR A 348 1.49 3.77 -0.58
N ALA A 349 0.70 4.46 -1.41
CA ALA A 349 -0.49 3.90 -2.04
C ALA A 349 -0.16 2.68 -2.91
N GLY A 350 -1.17 1.91 -3.29
CA GLY A 350 -1.12 0.84 -4.29
C GLY A 350 -1.70 1.28 -5.63
N GLY A 351 -2.35 0.35 -6.32
CA GLY A 351 -3.17 0.56 -7.51
C GLY A 351 -2.44 1.08 -8.75
N LEU A 352 -3.22 1.37 -9.79
CA LEU A 352 -2.69 2.01 -11.00
C LEU A 352 -2.52 3.50 -10.71
N LYS A 353 -1.27 3.90 -10.47
CA LYS A 353 -0.92 5.27 -10.09
C LYS A 353 -1.53 6.34 -10.99
N ILE A 354 -1.99 7.44 -10.38
CA ILE A 354 -2.69 8.54 -11.07
C ILE A 354 -1.93 9.10 -12.28
N PHE A 355 -0.59 9.11 -12.24
CA PHE A 355 0.22 9.61 -13.36
C PHE A 355 -0.01 8.81 -14.64
N ARG A 356 -0.28 7.50 -14.56
CA ARG A 356 -0.50 6.64 -15.73
C ARG A 356 -1.80 7.06 -16.44
N PHE A 357 -2.84 7.42 -15.68
CA PHE A 357 -4.07 7.97 -16.26
C PHE A 357 -3.85 9.34 -16.91
N GLN A 358 -3.08 10.22 -16.27
CA GLN A 358 -2.79 11.55 -16.83
C GLN A 358 -1.95 11.46 -18.12
N VAL A 359 -0.93 10.59 -18.14
CA VAL A 359 -0.12 10.33 -19.32
C VAL A 359 -0.97 9.71 -20.43
N ALA A 360 -1.83 8.73 -20.11
CA ALA A 360 -2.77 8.15 -21.07
C ALA A 360 -3.73 9.21 -21.65
N GLY A 361 -4.24 10.12 -20.82
CA GLY A 361 -5.07 11.24 -21.28
C GLY A 361 -4.31 12.20 -22.20
N ALA A 362 -3.08 12.57 -21.85
CA ALA A 362 -2.23 13.41 -22.71
C ALA A 362 -1.93 12.75 -24.06
N LEU A 363 -1.70 11.43 -24.05
CA LEU A 363 -1.52 10.63 -25.25
C LEU A 363 -2.78 10.56 -26.10
N LEU A 364 -3.95 10.35 -25.49
CA LEU A 364 -5.24 10.32 -26.19
C LEU A 364 -5.51 11.64 -26.89
N VAL A 365 -5.37 12.77 -26.18
CA VAL A 365 -5.55 14.10 -26.77
C VAL A 365 -4.56 14.34 -27.91
N SER A 366 -3.30 13.92 -27.76
CA SER A 366 -2.32 14.01 -28.83
C SER A 366 -2.67 13.16 -30.03
N SER A 367 -3.13 11.92 -29.83
CA SER A 367 -3.52 11.01 -30.91
C SER A 367 -4.76 11.53 -31.65
N LEU A 368 -5.75 12.07 -30.94
CA LEU A 368 -6.91 12.72 -31.55
C LEU A 368 -6.52 13.92 -32.40
N LYS A 369 -5.61 14.77 -31.91
CA LYS A 369 -5.08 15.90 -32.70
C LYS A 369 -4.28 15.42 -33.92
N GLN A 370 -3.56 14.31 -33.82
CA GLN A 370 -2.83 13.72 -34.95
C GLN A 370 -3.78 13.21 -36.03
N LEU A 371 -4.92 12.62 -35.65
CA LEU A 371 -5.96 12.19 -36.60
C LEU A 371 -6.53 13.38 -37.39
N ILE A 372 -6.68 14.55 -36.75
CA ILE A 372 -7.14 15.78 -37.39
C ILE A 372 -6.03 16.41 -38.25
N HIS A 373 -4.78 16.36 -37.79
CA HIS A 373 -3.62 16.95 -38.47
C HIS A 373 -2.50 15.92 -38.69
N PRO A 374 -2.59 15.06 -39.72
CA PRO A 374 -1.66 13.94 -39.92
C PRO A 374 -0.19 14.35 -40.08
N ARG A 375 0.08 15.56 -40.56
CA ARG A 375 1.43 16.11 -40.78
C ARG A 375 1.95 16.96 -39.60
N ALA A 376 1.14 17.20 -38.57
CA ALA A 376 1.58 17.99 -37.43
C ALA A 376 2.59 17.20 -36.59
N VAL A 377 3.65 17.87 -36.14
CA VAL A 377 4.58 17.32 -35.15
C VAL A 377 4.08 17.73 -33.77
N ILE A 378 3.31 16.85 -33.13
CA ILE A 378 2.72 17.11 -31.82
C ILE A 378 3.68 16.61 -30.74
N GLN A 379 4.31 17.53 -30.02
CA GLN A 379 5.14 17.18 -28.87
C GLN A 379 4.26 16.78 -27.68
N LYS A 380 4.34 15.52 -27.29
CA LYS A 380 3.68 14.97 -26.10
C LYS A 380 4.55 15.29 -24.88
N LYS A 381 4.03 16.03 -23.91
CA LYS A 381 4.75 16.38 -22.68
C LYS A 381 3.95 16.04 -21.42
N TYR A 382 4.63 15.61 -20.38
CA TYR A 382 4.09 15.44 -19.03
C TYR A 382 5.08 16.03 -18.03
N ASN A 383 4.58 16.88 -17.12
CA ASN A 383 5.40 17.62 -16.14
C ASN A 383 6.63 18.30 -16.79
N GLY A 384 6.45 18.94 -17.95
CA GLY A 384 7.54 19.61 -18.69
C GLY A 384 8.44 18.70 -19.53
N HIS A 385 8.40 17.39 -19.32
CA HIS A 385 9.25 16.42 -19.99
C HIS A 385 8.56 15.74 -21.18
N PRO A 386 9.28 15.44 -22.28
CA PRO A 386 8.71 14.71 -23.42
C PRO A 386 8.33 13.29 -23.01
N ILE A 387 7.20 12.79 -23.53
CA ILE A 387 6.80 11.39 -23.38
C ILE A 387 7.40 10.60 -24.55
N ASP A 388 8.45 9.83 -24.26
CA ASP A 388 9.17 8.97 -25.18
C ASP A 388 8.53 7.56 -25.31
N GLU A 389 8.87 6.87 -26.39
CA GLU A 389 8.26 5.57 -26.77
C GLU A 389 8.49 4.47 -25.72
N GLU A 390 9.60 4.54 -24.97
CA GLU A 390 9.89 3.60 -23.90
C GLU A 390 8.89 3.73 -22.73
N ILE A 391 8.46 4.96 -22.44
CA ILE A 391 7.45 5.25 -21.41
C ILE A 391 6.10 4.68 -21.82
N LEU A 392 5.72 4.91 -23.08
CA LEU A 392 4.50 4.34 -23.64
C LEU A 392 4.51 2.82 -23.58
N ARG A 393 5.59 2.19 -24.08
CA ARG A 393 5.75 0.73 -24.04
C ARG A 393 5.62 0.21 -22.62
N SER A 394 6.30 0.84 -21.67
CA SER A 394 6.25 0.39 -20.30
C SER A 394 4.89 0.58 -19.63
N LEU A 395 4.17 1.65 -19.94
CA LEU A 395 2.81 1.87 -19.44
C LEU A 395 1.87 0.79 -19.98
N LEU A 396 1.93 0.50 -21.29
CA LEU A 396 1.13 -0.54 -21.92
C LEU A 396 1.44 -1.92 -21.35
N THR A 397 2.74 -2.27 -21.22
CA THR A 397 3.16 -3.55 -20.62
C THR A 397 2.65 -3.67 -19.19
N PHE A 398 2.81 -2.64 -18.37
CA PHE A 398 2.31 -2.65 -17.00
C PHE A 398 0.79 -2.83 -16.95
N SER A 399 0.03 -2.00 -17.66
CA SER A 399 -1.44 -2.07 -17.67
C SER A 399 -1.96 -3.43 -18.18
N PHE A 400 -1.29 -4.02 -19.17
CA PHE A 400 -1.66 -5.34 -19.70
C PHE A 400 -1.45 -6.46 -18.67
N PHE A 401 -0.27 -6.54 -18.06
CA PHE A 401 0.01 -7.55 -17.03
C PHE A 401 -0.82 -7.33 -15.76
N PHE A 402 -1.12 -6.07 -15.42
CA PHE A 402 -2.01 -5.72 -14.32
C PHE A 402 -3.41 -6.29 -14.51
N THR A 403 -4.04 -6.03 -15.68
CA THR A 403 -5.36 -6.57 -16.01
C THR A 403 -5.38 -8.10 -16.08
N ILE A 404 -4.34 -8.72 -16.68
CA ILE A 404 -4.25 -10.19 -16.76
C ILE A 404 -4.13 -10.81 -15.37
N THR A 405 -3.34 -10.21 -14.48
CA THR A 405 -3.16 -10.72 -13.12
C THR A 405 -4.49 -10.72 -12.37
N ILE A 406 -5.25 -9.62 -12.45
CA ILE A 406 -6.58 -9.53 -11.85
C ILE A 406 -7.53 -10.56 -12.47
N ALA A 407 -7.56 -10.67 -13.80
CA ALA A 407 -8.41 -11.63 -14.49
C ALA A 407 -8.08 -13.09 -14.11
N ALA A 408 -6.80 -13.44 -14.03
CA ALA A 408 -6.35 -14.78 -13.65
C ALA A 408 -6.72 -15.12 -12.20
N ILE A 409 -6.52 -14.18 -11.27
CA ILE A 409 -6.92 -14.36 -9.86
C ILE A 409 -8.44 -14.46 -9.76
N ALA A 410 -9.20 -13.58 -10.43
CA ALA A 410 -10.66 -13.62 -10.42
C ALA A 410 -11.21 -14.95 -10.98
N LEU A 411 -10.65 -15.46 -12.08
CA LEU A 411 -11.00 -16.77 -12.61
C LEU A 411 -10.64 -17.90 -11.64
N GLY A 412 -9.50 -17.82 -10.96
CA GLY A 412 -9.11 -18.77 -9.92
C GLY A 412 -10.08 -18.76 -8.73
N LEU A 413 -10.51 -17.59 -8.27
CA LEU A 413 -11.51 -17.45 -7.20
C LEU A 413 -12.88 -18.00 -7.61
N ALA A 414 -13.31 -17.73 -8.85
CA ALA A 414 -14.55 -18.27 -9.38
C ALA A 414 -14.48 -19.80 -9.52
N LEU A 415 -13.32 -20.36 -9.90
CA LEU A 415 -13.10 -21.81 -9.99
C LEU A 415 -13.15 -22.50 -8.61
N ILE A 416 -12.81 -21.78 -7.54
CA ILE A 416 -12.98 -22.25 -6.15
C ILE A 416 -14.45 -22.21 -5.70
N GLY A 417 -15.34 -21.55 -6.46
CA GLY A 417 -16.78 -21.50 -6.22
C GLY A 417 -17.28 -20.18 -5.64
N LEU A 418 -16.47 -19.13 -5.61
CA LEU A 418 -16.93 -17.79 -5.21
C LEU A 418 -17.79 -17.16 -6.31
N ASP A 419 -18.77 -16.35 -5.92
CA ASP A 419 -19.61 -15.61 -6.87
C ASP A 419 -18.78 -14.57 -7.66
N TRP A 420 -19.26 -14.19 -8.84
CA TRP A 420 -18.50 -13.32 -9.75
C TRP A 420 -18.16 -11.96 -9.12
N THR A 421 -19.04 -11.41 -8.27
CA THR A 421 -18.84 -10.13 -7.59
C THR A 421 -17.71 -10.24 -6.58
N THR A 422 -17.75 -11.24 -5.69
CA THR A 422 -16.68 -11.50 -4.71
C THR A 422 -15.36 -11.87 -5.41
N ALA A 423 -15.40 -12.68 -6.46
CA ALA A 423 -14.21 -13.10 -7.20
C ALA A 423 -13.52 -11.93 -7.92
N LEU A 424 -14.26 -11.12 -8.69
CA LEU A 424 -13.69 -10.01 -9.44
C LEU A 424 -13.26 -8.87 -8.52
N SER A 425 -14.10 -8.47 -7.57
CA SER A 425 -13.77 -7.37 -6.64
C SER A 425 -12.69 -7.78 -5.65
N GLY A 426 -12.67 -9.04 -5.19
CA GLY A 426 -11.62 -9.62 -4.36
C GLY A 426 -10.26 -9.62 -5.07
N ALA A 427 -10.22 -10.07 -6.32
CA ALA A 427 -9.00 -10.01 -7.13
C ALA A 427 -8.52 -8.56 -7.36
N ALA A 428 -9.44 -7.66 -7.70
CA ALA A 428 -9.12 -6.26 -7.93
C ALA A 428 -8.58 -5.58 -6.66
N THR A 429 -9.25 -5.74 -5.52
CA THR A 429 -8.83 -5.12 -4.25
C THR A 429 -7.50 -5.70 -3.75
N ALA A 430 -7.26 -7.00 -3.92
CA ALA A 430 -5.98 -7.61 -3.57
C ALA A 430 -4.84 -7.06 -4.43
N VAL A 431 -4.98 -7.05 -5.76
CA VAL A 431 -3.92 -6.56 -6.66
C VAL A 431 -3.73 -5.04 -6.59
N CYS A 432 -4.79 -4.28 -6.30
CA CYS A 432 -4.68 -2.84 -6.08
C CYS A 432 -4.19 -2.48 -4.67
N ASN A 433 -4.13 -3.44 -3.74
CA ASN A 433 -3.86 -3.23 -2.31
C ASN A 433 -4.84 -2.21 -1.69
N VAL A 434 -6.14 -2.38 -1.91
CA VAL A 434 -7.17 -1.43 -1.43
C VAL A 434 -7.79 -1.87 -0.11
N GLY A 435 -8.15 -3.14 0.05
CA GLY A 435 -8.70 -3.70 1.30
C GLY A 435 -10.11 -4.27 1.14
N PRO A 436 -11.15 -3.42 1.14
CA PRO A 436 -12.52 -3.85 0.90
C PRO A 436 -12.74 -4.22 -0.57
N GLY A 437 -13.52 -5.27 -0.80
CA GLY A 437 -14.09 -5.62 -2.08
C GLY A 437 -15.51 -5.07 -2.23
N LEU A 438 -16.36 -5.81 -2.93
CA LEU A 438 -17.77 -5.52 -3.13
C LEU A 438 -18.62 -6.75 -2.85
N GLY A 439 -19.92 -6.55 -2.70
CA GLY A 439 -20.88 -7.61 -2.38
C GLY A 439 -21.06 -7.81 -0.88
N ALA A 440 -21.88 -8.79 -0.52
CA ALA A 440 -22.30 -9.00 0.86
C ALA A 440 -21.21 -9.60 1.77
N ILE A 441 -20.20 -10.27 1.19
CA ILE A 441 -19.18 -11.00 1.95
C ILE A 441 -17.98 -10.11 2.26
N ILE A 442 -17.35 -9.59 1.20
CA ILE A 442 -16.09 -8.82 1.30
C ILE A 442 -16.28 -7.31 1.07
N GLY A 443 -17.53 -6.83 1.10
CA GLY A 443 -17.83 -5.41 0.98
C GLY A 443 -17.25 -4.56 2.11
N PRO A 444 -17.48 -3.23 2.10
CA PRO A 444 -16.92 -2.31 3.09
C PRO A 444 -17.40 -2.55 4.53
N ALA A 445 -18.53 -3.22 4.73
CA ALA A 445 -19.02 -3.68 6.03
C ALA A 445 -18.77 -5.17 6.30
N GLY A 446 -18.10 -5.87 5.36
CA GLY A 446 -17.80 -7.28 5.42
C GLY A 446 -16.32 -7.57 5.74
N ASN A 447 -15.93 -8.83 5.66
CA ASN A 447 -14.55 -9.28 5.88
C ASN A 447 -14.28 -10.60 5.15
N PHE A 448 -13.03 -11.07 5.20
CA PHE A 448 -12.56 -12.21 4.43
C PHE A 448 -12.60 -13.54 5.21
N SER A 449 -13.12 -13.54 6.44
CA SER A 449 -13.08 -14.71 7.35
C SER A 449 -13.77 -15.94 6.77
N SER A 450 -14.92 -15.74 6.12
CA SER A 450 -15.78 -16.78 5.55
C SER A 450 -15.26 -17.36 4.22
N LEU A 451 -14.21 -16.79 3.64
CA LEU A 451 -13.64 -17.31 2.40
C LEU A 451 -12.88 -18.63 2.65
N PRO A 452 -12.91 -19.57 1.68
CA PRO A 452 -12.09 -20.77 1.76
C PRO A 452 -10.59 -20.46 1.80
N ASP A 453 -9.81 -21.32 2.46
CA ASP A 453 -8.35 -21.18 2.57
C ASP A 453 -7.65 -21.01 1.22
N ALA A 454 -8.07 -21.75 0.21
CA ALA A 454 -7.52 -21.63 -1.15
C ALA A 454 -7.72 -20.22 -1.74
N ALA A 455 -8.87 -19.58 -1.46
CA ALA A 455 -9.15 -18.22 -1.90
C ALA A 455 -8.26 -17.20 -1.16
N LYS A 456 -8.08 -17.38 0.15
CA LYS A 456 -7.17 -16.55 0.97
C LYS A 456 -5.74 -16.60 0.44
N TRP A 457 -5.23 -17.78 0.09
CA TRP A 457 -3.90 -17.92 -0.53
C TRP A 457 -3.80 -17.22 -1.89
N LEU A 458 -4.80 -17.33 -2.75
CA LEU A 458 -4.80 -16.68 -4.06
C LEU A 458 -4.81 -15.14 -3.93
N LEU A 459 -5.62 -14.61 -3.02
CA LEU A 459 -5.68 -13.19 -2.69
C LEU A 459 -4.35 -12.70 -2.08
N THR A 460 -3.74 -13.48 -1.20
CA THR A 460 -2.42 -13.21 -0.60
C THR A 460 -1.35 -13.03 -1.68
N VAL A 461 -1.34 -13.90 -2.70
CA VAL A 461 -0.45 -13.75 -3.87
C VAL A 461 -0.78 -12.47 -4.65
N GLY A 462 -2.06 -12.16 -4.85
CA GLY A 462 -2.51 -10.91 -5.48
C GLY A 462 -1.97 -9.66 -4.77
N MET A 463 -2.06 -9.61 -3.44
CA MET A 463 -1.56 -8.51 -2.63
C MET A 463 -0.05 -8.31 -2.77
N LEU A 464 0.71 -9.40 -2.76
CA LEU A 464 2.15 -9.36 -2.95
C LEU A 464 2.53 -8.87 -4.36
N LEU A 465 1.85 -9.38 -5.39
CA LEU A 465 2.07 -8.98 -6.78
C LEU A 465 1.78 -7.49 -6.99
N GLY A 466 0.65 -7.01 -6.48
CA GLY A 466 0.26 -5.60 -6.51
C GLY A 466 1.33 -4.70 -5.90
N ARG A 467 1.73 -5.02 -4.65
CA ARG A 467 2.68 -4.23 -3.88
C ARG A 467 4.06 -4.13 -4.53
N LEU A 468 4.46 -5.17 -5.25
CA LEU A 468 5.75 -5.28 -5.93
C LEU A 468 5.71 -4.83 -7.41
N GLU A 469 4.67 -4.12 -7.85
CA GLU A 469 4.53 -3.63 -9.24
C GLU A 469 4.49 -4.77 -10.30
N ILE A 470 4.04 -5.97 -9.91
CA ILE A 470 3.75 -7.18 -10.73
C ILE A 470 4.94 -7.73 -11.53
N LEU A 471 5.52 -6.92 -12.41
CA LEU A 471 6.64 -7.26 -13.30
C LEU A 471 7.87 -7.72 -12.51
N THR A 472 8.14 -7.14 -11.33
CA THR A 472 9.31 -7.54 -10.53
C THR A 472 9.22 -8.99 -10.05
N VAL A 473 8.01 -9.45 -9.74
CA VAL A 473 7.75 -10.83 -9.30
C VAL A 473 7.62 -11.76 -10.50
N LEU A 474 6.93 -11.33 -11.57
CA LEU A 474 6.79 -12.14 -12.79
C LEU A 474 8.15 -12.50 -13.41
N VAL A 475 9.13 -11.59 -13.35
CA VAL A 475 10.49 -11.86 -13.82
C VAL A 475 11.11 -13.08 -13.10
N LEU A 476 10.85 -13.28 -11.81
CA LEU A 476 11.36 -14.42 -11.03
C LEU A 476 10.81 -15.78 -11.52
N VAL A 477 9.62 -15.78 -12.12
CA VAL A 477 9.00 -17.00 -12.66
C VAL A 477 9.57 -17.36 -14.05
N THR A 478 10.24 -16.42 -14.71
CA THR A 478 10.80 -16.67 -16.04
C THR A 478 12.08 -17.52 -15.97
N PRO A 479 12.25 -18.54 -16.84
CA PRO A 479 13.48 -19.34 -16.88
C PRO A 479 14.74 -18.52 -17.16
N VAL A 480 14.59 -17.42 -17.89
CA VAL A 480 15.69 -16.50 -18.25
C VAL A 480 16.34 -15.91 -17.00
N PHE A 481 15.58 -15.61 -15.95
CA PHE A 481 16.10 -15.06 -14.71
C PHE A 481 17.11 -15.98 -14.01
N TRP A 482 16.90 -17.30 -14.08
CA TRP A 482 17.71 -18.29 -13.38
C TRP A 482 18.92 -18.78 -14.17
N ARG A 483 18.91 -18.61 -15.50
CA ARG A 483 19.99 -19.06 -16.39
C ARG A 483 21.25 -18.22 -16.28
N TYR A 484 21.10 -16.92 -16.02
CA TYR A 484 22.21 -15.96 -15.91
C TYR A 484 22.53 -15.72 -14.45
#